data_AF-A0A843H797-F1
#
_entry.id   AF-A0A843H797-F1
#
_cell.length_a   1.000
_cell.length_b   1.000
_cell.length_c   1.000
_cell.angle_alpha   90.00
_cell.angle_beta   90.00
_cell.angle_gamma   90.00
#
_symmetry.space_group_name_H-M   'P 1'
#
loop_
_entity.id
_entity.type
_entity.pdbx_description
1 polymer ?
#
loop_
_entity_poly.entity_id
_entity_poly.type
_entity_poly.pdbx_seq_one_letter_code
_entity_poly.pdbx_strand_id
1 'polypeptide(L)'
;TGPAVIDLSNLLIEKSKFTVLDDDLNQKDDEEIENLELFTNRINIDFTPDLTEEDIKDQITKDTPDNGKMSIKNYLKRYLPVNFIDYFLMKINISPSKTMANISKKDKNKIAENLKRHPIEIES
;
A
#
# COMPACT_ATOMS: atom_id res chain seq x y z
N THR A 1 14.64 -8.00 -9.10
CA THR A 1 14.27 -8.66 -7.83
C THR A 1 15.20 -8.18 -6.74
N GLY A 2 14.75 -8.13 -5.48
CA GLY A 2 15.54 -7.63 -4.34
C GLY A 2 15.36 -8.51 -3.10
N PRO A 3 16.16 -8.30 -2.03
CA PRO A 3 16.20 -9.20 -0.87
C PRO A 3 14.83 -9.45 -0.25
N ALA A 4 14.06 -8.38 0.01
CA ALA A 4 12.71 -8.49 0.57
C ALA A 4 11.75 -9.32 -0.29
N VAL A 5 11.88 -9.26 -1.63
CA VAL A 5 11.04 -10.05 -2.55
C VAL A 5 11.41 -11.53 -2.51
N ILE A 6 12.69 -11.86 -2.34
CA ILE A 6 13.16 -13.25 -2.23
C ILE A 6 12.67 -13.85 -0.91
N ASP A 7 12.78 -13.10 0.18
CA ASP A 7 12.30 -13.54 1.50
C ASP A 7 10.78 -13.77 1.49
N LEU A 8 10.02 -12.84 0.90
CA LEU A 8 8.58 -12.98 0.68
C LEU A 8 8.24 -14.19 -0.20
N SER A 9 8.99 -14.44 -1.28
CA SER A 9 8.77 -15.59 -2.14
C SER A 9 8.95 -16.90 -1.37
N ASN A 10 9.97 -17.00 -0.53
CA ASN A 10 10.21 -18.20 0.29
C ASN A 10 9.06 -18.40 1.30
N LEU A 11 8.63 -17.33 1.96
CA LEU A 11 7.51 -17.36 2.90
C LEU A 11 6.20 -17.79 2.23
N LEU A 12 5.91 -17.26 1.03
CA LEU A 12 4.71 -17.61 0.28
C LEU A 12 4.73 -19.08 -0.16
N ILE A 13 5.87 -19.59 -0.63
CA ILE A 13 6.04 -21.02 -0.98
C ILE A 13 5.88 -21.92 0.24
N GLU A 14 6.36 -21.51 1.40
CA GLU A 14 6.18 -22.25 2.65
C GLU A 14 4.69 -22.28 3.04
N LYS A 15 4.04 -21.12 3.07
CA LYS A 15 2.60 -20.99 3.37
C LYS A 15 1.72 -21.78 2.40
N SER A 16 2.08 -21.82 1.11
CA SER A 16 1.34 -22.60 0.09
C SER A 16 1.50 -24.11 0.26
N LYS A 17 2.62 -24.59 0.81
CA LYS A 17 2.81 -26.03 1.10
C LYS A 17 1.95 -26.47 2.27
N PHE A 18 1.81 -25.65 3.31
CA PHE A 18 0.97 -25.97 4.47
C PHE A 18 -0.52 -26.02 4.11
N THR A 19 -0.99 -25.13 3.25
CA THR A 19 -2.40 -25.09 2.79
C THR A 19 -2.81 -26.35 2.02
N VAL A 20 -1.93 -26.91 1.19
CA VAL A 20 -2.21 -28.17 0.45
C VAL A 20 -2.31 -29.38 1.39
N LEU A 21 -1.70 -29.32 2.58
CA LEU A 21 -1.62 -30.42 3.54
C LEU A 21 -2.64 -30.31 4.68
N ASP A 22 -3.52 -29.29 4.65
CA ASP A 22 -4.46 -29.03 5.74
C ASP A 22 -5.84 -29.67 5.46
N ASP A 23 -6.11 -30.79 6.12
CA ASP A 23 -7.35 -31.58 5.96
C ASP A 23 -8.63 -30.83 6.39
N ASP A 24 -8.51 -29.78 7.21
CA ASP A 24 -9.62 -28.91 7.59
C ASP A 24 -9.95 -27.90 6.48
N LEU A 25 -8.98 -27.51 5.64
CA LEU A 25 -9.21 -26.68 4.45
C LEU A 25 -9.83 -27.49 3.30
N ASN A 26 -9.48 -28.77 3.19
CA ASN A 26 -10.04 -29.69 2.19
C ASN A 26 -11.55 -29.98 2.37
N GLN A 27 -12.14 -29.54 3.49
CA GLN A 27 -13.57 -29.67 3.79
C GLN A 27 -14.36 -28.37 3.58
N LYS A 28 -13.66 -27.25 3.32
CA LYS A 28 -14.29 -25.95 3.01
C LYS A 28 -14.74 -25.92 1.56
N ASP A 29 -15.80 -25.17 1.29
CA ASP A 29 -16.22 -24.94 -0.10
C ASP A 29 -15.32 -23.91 -0.79
N ASP A 30 -15.43 -23.85 -2.13
CA ASP A 30 -14.58 -22.99 -2.96
C ASP A 30 -14.65 -21.50 -2.56
N GLU A 31 -15.81 -21.03 -2.10
CA GLU A 31 -16.05 -19.63 -1.72
C GLU A 31 -15.44 -19.31 -0.34
N GLU A 32 -15.51 -20.26 0.60
CA GLU A 32 -14.81 -20.18 1.88
C GLU A 32 -13.29 -20.20 1.71
N ILE A 33 -12.78 -21.00 0.77
CA ILE A 33 -11.35 -21.11 0.46
C ILE A 33 -10.83 -19.80 -0.15
N GLU A 34 -11.55 -19.22 -1.11
CA GLU A 34 -11.17 -17.98 -1.80
C GLU A 34 -11.09 -16.77 -0.84
N ASN A 35 -11.92 -16.75 0.20
CA ASN A 35 -11.97 -15.66 1.19
C ASN A 35 -10.94 -15.79 2.32
N LEU A 36 -10.24 -16.92 2.45
CA LEU A 36 -9.16 -17.04 3.42
C LEU A 36 -7.97 -16.19 2.98
N GLU A 37 -7.39 -15.41 3.91
CA GLU A 37 -6.10 -14.71 3.74
C GLU A 37 -4.93 -15.64 3.32
N LEU A 38 -5.19 -16.96 3.32
CA LEU A 38 -4.31 -18.03 2.84
C LEU A 38 -4.27 -18.14 1.30
N PHE A 39 -5.35 -17.79 0.59
CA PHE A 39 -5.42 -17.80 -0.88
C PHE A 39 -5.29 -16.42 -1.52
N THR A 40 -5.48 -15.34 -0.74
CA THR A 40 -5.20 -14.00 -1.27
C THR A 40 -3.70 -13.82 -1.37
N ASN A 41 -3.17 -13.70 -2.60
CA ASN A 41 -1.79 -13.31 -2.87
C ASN A 41 -1.53 -11.82 -2.60
N ARG A 42 -2.14 -11.29 -1.54
CA ARG A 42 -2.12 -9.88 -1.18
C ARG A 42 -1.05 -9.63 -0.13
N ILE A 43 -0.11 -8.77 -0.46
CA ILE A 43 0.91 -8.28 0.47
C ILE A 43 0.68 -6.80 0.72
N ASN A 44 1.02 -6.32 1.92
CA ASN A 44 1.01 -4.90 2.22
C ASN A 44 2.45 -4.40 2.31
N ILE A 45 2.74 -3.29 1.63
CA ILE A 45 4.04 -2.63 1.68
C ILE A 45 3.95 -1.38 2.57
N ASP A 46 4.91 -1.27 3.48
CA ASP A 46 5.19 -0.05 4.23
C ASP A 46 6.32 0.72 3.53
N PHE A 47 5.97 1.83 2.89
CA PHE A 47 6.94 2.68 2.18
C PHE A 47 7.69 3.64 3.11
N THR A 48 7.21 3.82 4.34
CA THR A 48 7.76 4.78 5.30
C THR A 48 7.88 4.14 6.68
N PRO A 49 8.75 3.13 6.86
CA PRO A 49 8.86 2.35 8.10
C PRO A 49 9.20 3.22 9.32
N ASP A 50 9.96 4.29 9.12
CA ASP A 50 10.41 5.21 10.18
C ASP A 50 9.35 6.24 10.61
N LEU A 51 8.21 6.30 9.92
CA LEU A 51 7.14 7.26 10.19
C LEU A 51 5.86 6.53 10.58
N THR A 52 5.07 7.15 11.47
CA THR A 52 3.68 6.74 11.72
C THR A 52 2.73 7.42 10.74
N GLU A 53 1.50 6.93 10.63
CA GLU A 53 0.47 7.64 9.85
C GLU A 53 0.21 9.06 10.36
N GLU A 54 0.32 9.27 11.68
CA GLU A 54 0.11 10.58 12.30
C GLU A 54 1.22 11.56 11.92
N ASP A 55 2.49 11.12 11.96
CA ASP A 55 3.61 11.92 11.49
C ASP A 55 3.42 12.38 10.04
N ILE A 56 2.96 11.48 9.16
CA ILE A 56 2.71 11.79 7.75
C ILE A 56 1.58 12.82 7.61
N LYS A 57 0.46 12.63 8.32
CA LYS A 57 -0.68 13.56 8.29
C LYS A 57 -0.29 14.95 8.81
N ASP A 58 0.52 14.99 9.85
CA ASP A 58 1.00 16.23 10.47
C ASP A 58 1.99 16.94 9.56
N GLN A 59 2.92 16.22 8.94
CA GLN A 59 3.82 16.77 7.92
C GLN A 59 3.05 17.37 6.74
N ILE A 60 2.07 16.66 6.18
CA ILE A 60 1.24 17.19 5.08
C ILE A 60 0.50 18.46 5.55
N THR A 61 -0.07 18.44 6.75
CA THR A 61 -0.83 19.58 7.29
C THR A 61 0.05 20.79 7.53
N LYS A 62 1.24 20.59 8.11
CA LYS A 62 2.24 21.63 8.37
C LYS A 62 2.79 22.25 7.09
N ASP A 63 3.02 21.45 6.06
CA ASP A 63 3.64 21.90 4.82
C ASP A 63 2.64 22.52 3.83
N THR A 64 1.33 22.28 3.99
CA THR A 64 0.29 22.74 3.05
C THR A 64 0.26 24.27 2.87
N PRO A 65 0.31 25.11 3.93
CA PRO A 65 0.26 26.57 3.79
C PRO A 65 1.39 27.13 2.91
N ASP A 66 2.60 26.61 3.07
CA ASP A 66 3.79 27.09 2.35
C ASP A 66 3.89 26.54 0.92
N ASN A 67 3.20 25.42 0.65
CA ASN A 67 3.29 24.70 -0.62
C ASN A 67 1.96 24.64 -1.38
N GLY A 68 1.00 25.53 -1.09
CA GLY A 68 -0.37 25.40 -1.59
C GLY A 68 -0.53 25.21 -3.11
N LYS A 69 0.35 25.80 -3.93
CA LYS A 69 0.35 25.65 -5.40
C LYS A 69 1.07 24.40 -5.91
N MET A 70 1.87 23.75 -5.07
CA MET A 70 2.58 22.52 -5.42
C MET A 70 1.57 21.40 -5.70
N SER A 71 1.81 20.60 -6.74
CA SER A 71 1.02 19.39 -6.97
C SER A 71 1.32 18.34 -5.89
N ILE A 72 0.32 17.54 -5.52
CA ILE A 72 0.49 16.41 -4.60
C ILE A 72 1.54 15.44 -5.15
N LYS A 73 1.58 15.22 -6.47
CA LYS A 73 2.63 14.44 -7.15
C LYS A 73 4.04 14.93 -6.79
N ASN A 74 4.27 16.23 -6.82
CA ASN A 74 5.58 16.79 -6.50
C ASN A 74 5.90 16.67 -5.00
N TYR A 75 4.90 16.84 -4.14
CA TYR A 75 5.06 16.66 -2.71
C TYR A 75 5.43 15.22 -2.33
N LEU A 76 4.81 14.22 -2.98
CA LEU A 76 5.05 12.80 -2.69
C LEU A 76 6.43 12.26 -3.09
N LYS A 77 7.25 13.04 -3.81
CA LYS A 77 8.65 12.69 -4.13
C LYS A 77 9.52 12.47 -2.88
N ARG A 78 9.05 12.94 -1.73
CA ARG A 78 9.69 12.77 -0.42
C ARG A 78 9.57 11.35 0.14
N TYR A 79 8.52 10.62 -0.28
CA TYR A 79 8.20 9.30 0.26
C TYR A 79 8.37 8.20 -0.80
N LEU A 80 8.17 8.53 -2.07
CA LEU A 80 8.08 7.55 -3.14
C LEU A 80 9.00 7.90 -4.33
N PRO A 81 9.53 6.90 -5.04
CA PRO A 81 10.20 7.10 -6.33
C PRO A 81 9.30 7.79 -7.35
N VAL A 82 9.87 8.71 -8.14
CA VAL A 82 9.12 9.57 -9.07
C VAL A 82 8.24 8.78 -10.06
N ASN A 83 8.74 7.65 -10.55
CA ASN A 83 8.04 6.78 -11.51
C ASN A 83 6.87 6.01 -10.90
N PHE A 84 6.79 5.90 -9.56
CA PHE A 84 5.74 5.16 -8.86
C PHE A 84 4.59 6.06 -8.41
N ILE A 85 4.82 7.36 -8.24
CA ILE A 85 3.85 8.29 -7.64
C ILE A 85 2.54 8.36 -8.42
N ASP A 86 2.58 8.39 -9.75
CA ASP A 86 1.35 8.45 -10.55
C ASP A 86 0.50 7.19 -10.36
N TYR A 87 1.13 6.01 -10.42
CA TYR A 87 0.47 4.74 -10.13
C TYR A 87 -0.13 4.73 -8.72
N PHE A 88 0.64 5.12 -7.71
CA PHE A 88 0.20 5.16 -6.32
C PHE A 88 -1.05 6.05 -6.16
N LEU A 89 -1.00 7.27 -6.68
CA LEU A 89 -2.11 8.24 -6.61
C LEU A 89 -3.35 7.73 -7.34
N MET A 90 -3.19 7.12 -8.52
CA MET A 90 -4.29 6.50 -9.25
C MET A 90 -4.92 5.35 -8.46
N LYS A 91 -4.12 4.45 -7.88
CA LYS A 91 -4.61 3.30 -7.10
C LYS A 91 -5.44 3.73 -5.89
N ILE A 92 -5.10 4.86 -5.24
CA ILE A 92 -5.85 5.38 -4.08
C ILE A 92 -6.97 6.36 -4.45
N ASN A 93 -7.22 6.54 -5.75
CA ASN A 93 -8.23 7.44 -6.33
C ASN A 93 -8.02 8.91 -5.94
N ILE A 94 -6.78 9.41 -6.10
CA ILE A 94 -6.42 10.82 -5.95
C ILE A 94 -5.81 11.33 -7.26
N SER A 95 -6.30 12.47 -7.76
CA SER A 95 -5.76 13.05 -8.99
C SER A 95 -4.31 13.55 -8.80
N PRO A 96 -3.35 13.16 -9.67
CA PRO A 96 -1.98 13.69 -9.65
C PRO A 96 -1.89 15.21 -9.89
N SER A 97 -2.89 15.81 -10.55
CA SER A 97 -2.96 17.25 -10.82
C SER A 97 -3.46 18.07 -9.63
N LYS A 98 -3.98 17.41 -8.60
CA LYS A 98 -4.46 18.10 -7.39
C LYS A 98 -3.29 18.79 -6.68
N THR A 99 -3.53 20.00 -6.20
CA THR A 99 -2.54 20.78 -5.45
C THR A 99 -2.65 20.55 -3.95
N MET A 100 -1.61 20.89 -3.22
CA MET A 100 -1.58 20.81 -1.74
C MET A 100 -2.72 21.63 -1.12
N ALA A 101 -3.02 22.83 -1.64
CA ALA A 101 -4.12 23.65 -1.13
C ALA A 101 -5.50 22.98 -1.28
N ASN A 102 -5.66 22.06 -2.23
CA ASN A 102 -6.92 21.38 -2.52
C ASN A 102 -7.00 19.99 -1.88
N ILE A 103 -6.01 19.57 -1.08
CA ILE A 103 -6.03 18.28 -0.41
C ILE A 103 -7.07 18.26 0.72
N SER A 104 -8.01 17.32 0.70
CA SER A 104 -9.00 17.17 1.76
C SER A 104 -8.43 16.37 2.93
N LYS A 105 -9.08 16.41 4.10
CA LYS A 105 -8.75 15.51 5.22
C LYS A 105 -8.81 14.03 4.81
N LYS A 106 -9.78 13.66 3.97
CA LYS A 106 -9.94 12.31 3.44
C LYS A 106 -8.75 11.91 2.56
N ASP A 107 -8.25 12.81 1.73
CA ASP A 107 -7.07 12.55 0.89
C ASP A 107 -5.82 12.37 1.74
N LYS A 108 -5.61 13.22 2.75
CA LYS A 108 -4.48 13.09 3.69
C LYS A 108 -4.49 11.74 4.40
N ASN A 109 -5.65 11.31 4.90
CA ASN A 109 -5.79 10.01 5.55
C ASN A 109 -5.48 8.86 4.58
N LYS A 110 -6.05 8.89 3.36
CA LYS A 110 -5.77 7.86 2.34
C LYS A 110 -4.29 7.77 1.99
N ILE A 111 -3.63 8.91 1.81
CA ILE A 111 -2.20 8.96 1.51
C ILE A 111 -1.40 8.35 2.66
N ALA A 112 -1.65 8.76 3.90
CA ALA A 112 -0.93 8.24 5.07
C ALA A 112 -1.14 6.73 5.25
N GLU A 113 -2.39 6.27 5.18
CA GLU A 113 -2.73 4.85 5.28
C GLU A 113 -2.03 4.03 4.20
N ASN A 114 -2.06 4.48 2.94
CA ASN A 114 -1.46 3.74 1.83
C ASN A 114 0.05 3.89 1.77
N LEU A 115 0.65 4.92 2.37
CA LEU A 115 2.11 4.95 2.55
C LEU A 115 2.57 3.89 3.56
N LYS A 116 1.76 3.60 4.58
CA LYS A 116 2.07 2.59 5.60
C LYS A 116 1.65 1.16 5.25
N ARG A 117 0.57 1.00 4.49
CA ARG A 117 -0.03 -0.30 4.17
C ARG A 117 -0.57 -0.32 2.75
N HIS A 118 0.30 -0.18 1.76
CA HIS A 118 -0.10 -0.25 0.37
C HIS A 118 -0.37 -1.69 -0.05
N PRO A 119 -1.60 -2.04 -0.46
CA PRO A 119 -1.90 -3.38 -0.90
C PRO A 119 -1.37 -3.64 -2.31
N ILE A 120 -0.66 -4.75 -2.48
CA ILE A 120 -0.24 -5.29 -3.77
C ILE A 120 -0.80 -6.70 -3.87
N GLU A 121 -1.45 -6.97 -5.00
CA GLU A 121 -1.90 -8.30 -5.39
C GLU A 121 -0.81 -8.92 -6.28
N ILE A 122 -0.39 -10.13 -5.94
CA ILE A 122 0.54 -10.93 -6.74
C ILE A 122 -0.30 -11.86 -7.60
N GLU A 123 -0.32 -11.63 -8.90
CA GLU A 123 -0.97 -12.54 -9.85
C GLU A 123 -0.19 -13.85 -9.92
N SER A 124 -0.91 -14.98 -9.85
CA SER A 124 -0.41 -16.35 -10.00
C SER A 124 -0.56 -16.85 -11.42
#